data_AF-A0A2E1HNE9-F1
#
_entry.id   AF-A0A2E1HNE9-F1
#
_cell.length_a   1.000
_cell.length_b   1.000
_cell.length_c   1.000
_cell.angle_alpha   90.00
_cell.angle_beta   90.00
_cell.angle_gamma   90.00
#
_symmetry.space_group_name_H-M   'P 1'
#
loop_
_entity.id
_entity.type
_entity.pdbx_description
1 polymer ?
#
loop_
_entity_poly.entity_id
_entity_poly.type
_entity_poly.pdbx_seq_one_letter_code
_entity_poly.pdbx_strand_id
1 'polypeptide(L)'
;MDSKSGFLVIDWITDKDEWEEVGALDYWHGSAIVEALKTYKAELYGQLTYYKAKKKSEDADGLYVLEQRYKAAEEASELMFNAVKKMREYYKQNETN
;
A
#
# COMPACT_ATOMS: atom_id res chain seq x y z
N MET A 1 -23.95 5.03 -6.45
CA MET A 1 -23.59 3.61 -6.41
C MET A 1 -23.31 3.32 -4.95
N ASP A 2 -24.20 2.58 -4.27
CA ASP A 2 -24.00 2.26 -2.85
C ASP A 2 -22.80 1.32 -2.73
N SER A 3 -21.70 1.84 -2.19
CA SER A 3 -20.47 1.08 -1.98
C SER A 3 -20.68 0.07 -0.85
N LYS A 4 -21.08 -1.15 -1.21
CA LYS A 4 -21.29 -2.26 -0.26
C LYS A 4 -19.99 -2.76 0.42
N SER A 5 -18.82 -2.28 -0.01
CA SER A 5 -17.49 -2.68 0.47
C SER A 5 -16.94 -1.84 1.62
N GLY A 6 -17.60 -0.74 1.98
CA GLY A 6 -17.00 0.29 2.84
C GLY A 6 -15.91 1.09 2.12
N PHE A 7 -15.32 2.06 2.81
CA PHE A 7 -14.27 2.92 2.25
C PHE A 7 -13.03 2.95 3.15
N LEU A 8 -11.85 3.08 2.52
CA LEU A 8 -10.62 3.44 3.22
C LEU A 8 -10.49 4.97 3.17
N VAL A 9 -10.71 5.63 4.30
CA VAL A 9 -10.62 7.10 4.43
C VAL A 9 -9.15 7.50 4.54
N ILE A 10 -8.71 8.44 3.69
CA ILE A 10 -7.29 8.86 3.58
C ILE A 10 -6.94 9.94 4.60
N ASP A 11 -7.90 10.77 5.02
CA ASP A 11 -7.68 11.80 6.04
C ASP A 11 -8.98 12.17 6.76
N TRP A 12 -8.82 12.63 8.00
CA TRP A 12 -9.84 13.27 8.80
C TRP A 12 -9.37 14.67 9.19
N ILE A 13 -10.10 15.71 8.79
CA ILE A 13 -9.86 17.07 9.30
C ILE A 13 -10.81 17.27 10.48
N THR A 14 -10.28 17.82 11.57
CA THR A 14 -11.09 18.20 12.72
C THR A 14 -11.42 19.69 12.63
N ASP A 15 -12.68 20.02 12.41
CA ASP A 15 -13.23 21.31 12.83
C ASP A 15 -14.29 21.02 13.89
N LYS A 16 -14.04 21.54 15.11
CA LYS A 16 -14.93 21.54 16.29
C LYS A 16 -16.03 20.47 16.26
N ASP A 17 -15.68 19.26 16.74
CA ASP A 17 -16.56 18.12 16.96
C ASP A 17 -17.10 17.36 15.73
N GLU A 18 -16.74 17.76 14.50
CA GLU A 18 -17.11 17.03 13.28
C GLU A 18 -15.90 16.41 12.58
N TRP A 19 -16.08 15.16 12.16
CA TRP A 19 -15.10 14.35 11.45
C TRP A 19 -15.45 14.40 9.96
N GLU A 20 -14.74 15.22 9.17
CA GLU A 20 -14.95 15.28 7.72
C GLU A 20 -13.96 14.37 6.97
N GLU A 21 -14.49 13.50 6.10
CA GLU A 21 -13.70 12.67 5.19
C GLU A 21 -13.14 13.52 4.04
N VAL A 22 -11.82 13.67 3.96
CA VAL A 22 -11.17 14.46 2.87
C VAL A 22 -11.11 13.66 1.56
N GLY A 23 -11.23 12.34 1.65
CA GLY A 23 -11.24 11.45 0.50
C GLY A 23 -11.35 9.99 0.94
N ALA A 24 -12.04 9.20 0.13
CA ALA A 24 -12.34 7.80 0.43
C ALA A 24 -11.98 6.93 -0.76
N LEU A 25 -11.21 5.87 -0.54
CA LEU A 25 -10.92 4.85 -1.54
C LEU A 25 -11.93 3.72 -1.41
N ASP A 26 -12.62 3.42 -2.50
CA ASP A 26 -13.39 2.18 -2.59
C ASP A 26 -12.49 0.96 -2.78
N TYR A 27 -13.11 -0.22 -2.78
CA TYR A 27 -12.44 -1.51 -2.92
C TYR A 27 -11.61 -1.63 -4.20
N TRP A 28 -12.08 -1.08 -5.32
CA TRP A 28 -11.40 -1.19 -6.61
C TRP A 28 -10.18 -0.28 -6.67
N HIS A 29 -10.29 0.94 -6.14
CA HIS A 29 -9.15 1.82 -5.94
C HIS A 29 -8.09 1.18 -5.04
N GLY A 30 -8.52 0.60 -3.91
CA GLY A 30 -7.60 -0.11 -3.02
C GLY A 30 -6.90 -1.30 -3.70
N SER A 31 -7.66 -2.09 -4.46
CA SER A 31 -7.13 -3.23 -5.22
C SER A 31 -6.12 -2.79 -6.28
N ALA A 32 -6.37 -1.69 -6.98
CA ALA A 32 -5.43 -1.14 -7.96
C ALA A 32 -4.10 -0.69 -7.31
N ILE A 33 -4.16 -0.09 -6.12
CA ILE A 33 -2.96 0.28 -5.35
C ILE A 33 -2.16 -0.97 -4.95
N VAL A 34 -2.82 -2.05 -4.52
CA VAL A 34 -2.14 -3.32 -4.20
C VAL A 34 -1.40 -3.88 -5.42
N GLU A 35 -2.02 -3.87 -6.60
CA GLU A 35 -1.34 -4.31 -7.83
C GLU A 35 -0.15 -3.41 -8.19
N ALA A 36 -0.28 -2.10 -8.06
CA ALA A 36 0.83 -1.17 -8.30
C ALA A 36 2.00 -1.40 -7.33
N LEU A 37 1.71 -1.65 -6.04
CA LEU A 37 2.72 -1.93 -5.02
C LEU A 37 3.47 -3.25 -5.28
N LYS A 38 2.81 -4.27 -5.84
CA LYS A 38 3.49 -5.53 -6.22
C LYS A 38 4.57 -5.28 -7.27
N THR A 39 4.25 -4.55 -8.33
CA THR A 39 5.21 -4.21 -9.39
C THR A 39 6.36 -3.38 -8.84
N TYR A 40 6.04 -2.32 -8.09
CA TYR A 40 7.05 -1.44 -7.50
C TYR A 40 8.01 -2.20 -6.56
N LYS A 41 7.49 -3.08 -5.72
CA LYS A 41 8.30 -3.92 -4.83
C LYS A 41 9.23 -4.85 -5.61
N ALA A 42 8.74 -5.46 -6.68
CA ALA A 42 9.54 -6.34 -7.53
C ALA A 42 10.70 -5.60 -8.21
N GLU A 43 10.45 -4.37 -8.70
CA GLU A 43 11.49 -3.52 -9.28
C GLU A 43 12.57 -3.16 -8.25
N LEU A 44 12.17 -2.73 -7.04
CA LEU A 44 13.11 -2.43 -5.97
C LEU A 44 13.94 -3.65 -5.56
N TYR A 45 13.32 -4.83 -5.49
CA TYR A 45 14.02 -6.08 -5.20
C TYR A 45 15.06 -6.41 -6.29
N GLY A 46 14.70 -6.23 -7.55
CA GLY A 46 15.61 -6.42 -8.69
C GLY A 46 16.81 -5.46 -8.62
N GLN A 47 16.56 -4.17 -8.38
CA GLN A 47 17.62 -3.17 -8.19
C GLN A 47 18.53 -3.53 -7.02
N LEU A 48 17.95 -3.85 -5.86
CA LEU A 48 18.70 -4.22 -4.67
C LEU A 48 19.59 -5.43 -4.94
N THR A 49 19.04 -6.47 -5.57
CA THR A 49 19.78 -7.70 -5.90
C THR A 49 20.92 -7.42 -6.86
N TYR A 50 20.69 -6.62 -7.90
CA TYR A 50 21.72 -6.22 -8.87
C TYR A 50 22.89 -5.49 -8.20
N TYR A 51 22.60 -4.47 -7.40
CA TYR A 51 23.64 -3.67 -6.74
C TYR A 51 24.34 -4.43 -5.61
N LYS A 52 23.66 -5.36 -4.92
CA LYS A 52 24.31 -6.31 -4.00
C LYS A 52 25.33 -7.20 -4.71
N ALA A 53 24.97 -7.72 -5.89
CA ALA A 53 25.82 -8.63 -6.65
C ALA A 53 27.06 -7.94 -7.26
N LYS A 54 26.96 -6.65 -7.58
CA LYS A 54 28.03 -5.87 -8.24
C LYS A 54 29.10 -5.32 -7.29
N LYS A 55 29.01 -5.58 -5.99
CA LYS A 55 29.76 -4.81 -4.97
C LYS A 55 31.29 -4.84 -5.12
N LYS A 56 31.88 -3.64 -5.31
CA LYS A 56 33.13 -3.18 -4.67
C LYS A 56 32.73 -2.40 -3.40
N SER A 57 33.54 -2.48 -2.34
CA SER A 57 33.20 -2.09 -0.95
C SER A 57 32.85 -0.61 -0.70
N GLU A 58 32.92 0.27 -1.70
CA GLU A 58 32.88 1.73 -1.51
C GLU A 58 31.46 2.35 -1.56
N ASP A 59 30.43 1.66 -2.09
CA ASP A 59 29.05 2.17 -2.20
C ASP A 59 28.11 1.65 -1.09
N ALA A 60 28.56 1.63 0.17
CA ALA A 60 27.76 1.11 1.29
C ALA A 60 26.47 1.92 1.54
N ASP A 61 26.53 3.25 1.42
CA ASP A 61 25.42 4.15 1.74
C ASP A 61 24.28 4.06 0.70
N GLY A 62 24.63 4.01 -0.60
CA GLY A 62 23.64 3.86 -1.67
C GLY A 62 22.88 2.54 -1.58
N LEU A 63 23.56 1.46 -1.18
CA LEU A 63 22.92 0.17 -0.95
C LEU A 63 21.98 0.20 0.26
N TYR A 64 22.38 0.87 1.35
CA TYR A 64 21.53 1.02 2.53
C TYR A 64 20.21 1.72 2.20
N VAL A 65 20.26 2.81 1.42
CA VAL A 65 19.05 3.52 0.98
C VAL A 65 18.13 2.61 0.16
N LEU A 66 18.68 1.80 -0.75
CA LEU A 66 17.89 0.84 -1.52
C LEU A 66 17.23 -0.23 -0.63
N GLU A 67 17.93 -0.71 0.40
CA GLU A 67 17.36 -1.66 1.37
C GLU A 67 16.20 -1.04 2.14
N GLN A 68 16.34 0.19 2.61
CA GLN A 68 15.26 0.88 3.34
C GLN A 68 14.04 1.12 2.43
N ARG A 69 14.27 1.51 1.17
CA ARG A 69 13.18 1.68 0.20
C ARG A 69 12.44 0.38 -0.08
N TYR A 70 13.15 -0.73 -0.22
CA TYR A 70 12.54 -2.05 -0.40
C TYR A 70 11.70 -2.43 0.83
N LYS A 71 12.24 -2.28 2.04
CA LYS A 71 11.51 -2.57 3.29
C LYS A 71 10.24 -1.74 3.43
N ALA A 72 10.33 -0.43 3.19
CA ALA A 72 9.16 0.45 3.24
C ALA A 72 8.08 0.04 2.22
N ALA A 73 8.47 -0.37 1.01
CA ALA A 73 7.54 -0.86 0.00
C ALA A 73 6.90 -2.21 0.40
N GLU A 74 7.66 -3.08 1.07
CA GLU A 74 7.17 -4.35 1.61
C GLU A 74 6.12 -4.13 2.71
N GLU A 75 6.42 -3.28 3.70
CA GLU A 75 5.51 -2.90 4.78
C GLU A 75 4.23 -2.24 4.24
N ALA A 76 4.36 -1.27 3.32
CA ALA A 76 3.21 -0.62 2.69
C ALA A 76 2.35 -1.61 1.91
N SER A 77 2.97 -2.55 1.19
CA SER A 77 2.26 -3.61 0.47
C SER A 77 1.47 -4.53 1.40
N GLU A 78 2.02 -4.90 2.56
CA GLU A 78 1.32 -5.73 3.54
C GLU A 78 0.13 -5.00 4.17
N LEU A 79 0.33 -3.75 4.59
CA LEU A 79 -0.74 -2.94 5.17
C LEU A 79 -1.90 -2.76 4.19
N MET A 80 -1.59 -2.41 2.94
CA MET A 80 -2.62 -2.19 1.92
C MET A 80 -3.32 -3.48 1.52
N PHE A 81 -2.58 -4.61 1.41
CA PHE A 81 -3.18 -5.91 1.17
C PHE A 81 -4.18 -6.30 2.27
N ASN A 82 -3.80 -6.09 3.54
CA ASN A 82 -4.67 -6.37 4.67
C ASN A 82 -5.92 -5.47 4.68
N ALA A 83 -5.79 -4.20 4.31
CA ALA A 83 -6.93 -3.29 4.16
C ALA A 83 -7.90 -3.78 3.08
N VAL A 84 -7.40 -4.07 1.88
CA VAL A 84 -8.22 -4.57 0.75
C VAL A 84 -8.87 -5.91 1.08
N LYS A 85 -8.17 -6.80 1.79
CA LYS A 85 -8.72 -8.07 2.25
C LYS A 85 -9.95 -7.86 3.15
N LYS A 86 -9.87 -6.94 4.11
CA LYS A 86 -11.01 -6.58 4.97
C LYS A 86 -12.16 -5.98 4.16
N MET A 87 -11.87 -5.06 3.24
CA MET A 87 -12.89 -4.46 2.35
C MET A 87 -13.60 -5.53 1.51
N ARG A 88 -12.86 -6.53 1.02
CA ARG A 88 -13.42 -7.68 0.28
C ARG A 88 -14.34 -8.53 1.16
N GLU A 89 -13.96 -8.77 2.41
CA GLU A 89 -14.78 -9.51 3.36
C GLU A 89 -16.09 -8.79 3.64
N TYR A 90 -16.05 -7.47 3.87
CA TYR A 90 -17.24 -6.62 3.99
C TYR A 90 -18.11 -6.63 2.73
N TYR A 91 -17.50 -6.48 1.56
CA TYR A 91 -18.20 -6.54 0.27
C TYR A 91 -19.01 -7.84 0.12
N LYS A 92 -18.38 -8.99 0.39
CA LYS A 92 -19.04 -10.29 0.31
C LYS A 92 -20.17 -10.46 1.32
N GLN A 93 -20.00 -9.96 2.55
CA GLN A 93 -21.05 -10.02 3.58
C GLN A 93 -22.29 -9.24 3.15
N ASN A 94 -22.10 -8.07 2.53
CA ASN A 94 -23.17 -7.16 2.13
C ASN A 94 -23.77 -7.47 0.73
N GLU A 95 -23.16 -8.34 -0.07
CA GLU A 95 -23.77 -8.89 -1.29
C GLU A 95 -24.91 -9.88 -1.00
N THR A 96 -24.89 -10.54 0.15
CA THR A 96 -25.87 -11.57 0.55
C THR A 96 -27.15 -11.02 1.21
N ASN A 97 -27.22 -9.70 1.40
CA ASN A 97 -28.39 -8.95 1.88
C ASN A 97 -28.97 -8.09 0.76
#